data_AF-A0A0D9ACL5-F1
#
_entry.id   AF-A0A0D9ACL5-F1
#
_cell.length_a   1.000
_cell.length_b   1.000
_cell.length_c   1.000
_cell.angle_alpha   90.00
_cell.angle_beta   90.00
_cell.angle_gamma   90.00
#
_symmetry.space_group_name_H-M   'P 1'
#
loop_
_entity.id
_entity.type
_entity.pdbx_description
1 polymer ?
#
loop_
_entity_poly.entity_id
_entity_poly.type
_entity_poly.pdbx_seq_one_letter_code
_entity_poly.pdbx_strand_id
1 'polypeptide(L)' 'TLNISVTPVDDSFTDASETVSTLEDTAVTGSVLTGTSSVDGDVTVVNFTIGADTYTAGSTATIANVGTLVIGANGAYTF' A
#
# COMPACT_ATOMS: atom_id res chain seq x y z
N THR A 1 -3.36 -11.88 -45.18
CA THR A 1 -3.43 -12.11 -43.72
C THR A 1 -4.18 -10.96 -43.09
N LEU A 2 -4.99 -11.19 -42.07
CA LEU A 2 -5.67 -10.12 -41.32
C LEU A 2 -4.83 -9.81 -40.08
N ASN A 3 -4.46 -8.54 -39.92
CA ASN A 3 -3.74 -8.04 -38.76
C ASN A 3 -4.73 -7.23 -37.91
N ILE A 4 -4.98 -7.68 -36.68
CA ILE A 4 -5.72 -6.92 -35.67
C ILE A 4 -4.68 -6.43 -34.66
N SER A 5 -4.67 -5.12 -34.42
CA SER A 5 -3.88 -4.49 -33.37
C SER A 5 -4.82 -4.02 -32.28
N VAL A 6 -4.49 -4.36 -31.04
CA VAL A 6 -5.15 -3.83 -29.84
C VAL A 6 -4.11 -3.01 -29.09
N THR A 7 -4.46 -1.78 -28.75
CA THR A 7 -3.65 -0.95 -27.85
C THR A 7 -4.09 -1.26 -26.42
N PRO A 8 -3.21 -1.75 -25.54
CA PRO A 8 -3.54 -1.90 -24.12
C PRO A 8 -3.91 -0.55 -23.52
N VAL A 9 -4.85 -0.56 -22.60
CA VAL A 9 -5.20 0.59 -21.76
C VAL A 9 -4.76 0.24 -20.34
N ASP A 10 -4.26 1.25 -19.62
CA ASP A 10 -3.96 1.13 -18.18
C ASP A 10 -5.27 1.28 -17.41
N ASP A 11 -5.65 0.26 -16.66
CA ASP A 11 -6.87 0.17 -15.88
C ASP A 11 -6.57 0.38 -14.39
N SER A 12 -7.44 1.14 -13.71
CA SER A 12 -7.29 1.32 -12.26
C SER A 12 -7.47 0.01 -11.50
N PHE A 13 -6.70 -0.17 -10.43
CA PHE A 13 -6.94 -1.25 -9.48
C PHE A 13 -8.18 -0.99 -8.61
N THR A 14 -8.73 -2.08 -8.07
CA THR A 14 -9.72 -2.05 -6.99
C THR A 14 -9.03 -2.31 -5.67
N ASP A 15 -9.49 -1.64 -4.60
CA ASP A 15 -8.93 -1.79 -3.26
C ASP A 15 -10.05 -1.93 -2.22
N ALA A 16 -9.83 -2.77 -1.22
CA ALA A 16 -10.83 -3.09 -0.21
C ALA A 16 -10.84 -2.12 0.98
N SER A 17 -9.80 -1.29 1.12
CA SER A 17 -9.53 -0.43 2.29
C SER A 17 -9.40 -1.19 3.61
N GLU A 18 -8.31 -0.95 4.32
CA GLU A 18 -8.06 -1.55 5.63
C GLU A 18 -8.39 -0.59 6.77
N THR A 19 -8.94 -1.14 7.86
CA THR A 19 -9.08 -0.44 9.14
C THR A 19 -8.65 -1.39 10.24
N VAL A 20 -7.66 -0.98 11.02
CA VAL A 20 -7.05 -1.80 12.06
C VAL A 20 -6.92 -1.00 13.34
N SER A 21 -7.18 -1.67 14.46
CA SER A 21 -6.93 -1.14 15.80
C SER A 21 -6.16 -2.15 16.62
N THR A 22 -5.35 -1.64 17.55
CA THR A 22 -4.56 -2.43 18.48
C THR A 22 -4.54 -1.70 19.82
N LEU A 23 -4.16 -2.40 20.89
CA LEU A 23 -3.89 -1.75 22.16
C LEU A 23 -2.60 -0.95 22.06
N GLU A 24 -2.46 0.06 22.91
CA GLU A 24 -1.17 0.75 23.08
C GLU A 24 -0.06 -0.25 23.42
N ASP A 25 1.16 0.11 23.05
CA ASP A 25 2.37 -0.70 23.26
C ASP A 25 2.34 -2.11 22.63
N THR A 26 1.39 -2.35 21.71
CA THR A 26 1.25 -3.62 21.02
C THR A 26 1.51 -3.44 19.53
N ALA A 27 2.65 -3.96 19.08
CA ALA A 27 3.01 -3.94 17.67
C ALA A 27 1.94 -4.65 16.82
N VAL A 28 1.62 -4.08 15.67
CA VAL A 28 0.66 -4.66 14.72
C VAL A 28 1.29 -4.83 13.35
N THR A 29 0.98 -5.95 12.72
CA THR A 29 1.43 -6.26 11.35
C THR A 29 0.23 -6.56 10.47
N GLY A 30 0.38 -6.33 9.18
CA GLY A 30 -0.66 -6.58 8.18
C GLY A 30 -0.19 -6.19 6.79
N SER A 31 -1.14 -6.02 5.86
CA SER A 31 -0.87 -5.49 4.54
C SER A 31 -1.93 -4.47 4.14
N VAL A 32 -1.49 -3.34 3.58
CA VAL A 32 -2.37 -2.33 2.94
C VAL A 32 -2.79 -2.71 1.51
N LEU A 33 -2.42 -3.92 1.07
CA LEU A 33 -2.82 -4.47 -0.22
C LEU A 33 -3.80 -5.64 -0.05
N THR A 34 -4.46 -5.75 1.10
CA THR A 34 -5.32 -6.88 1.40
C THR A 34 -6.64 -6.70 0.66
N GLY A 35 -6.89 -7.55 -0.33
CA GLY A 35 -8.08 -7.42 -1.17
C GLY A 35 -7.92 -6.41 -2.30
N THR A 36 -6.70 -5.89 -2.52
CA THR A 36 -6.38 -5.15 -3.73
C THR A 36 -6.28 -6.10 -4.92
N SER A 37 -6.84 -5.70 -6.07
CA SER A 37 -6.71 -6.45 -7.32
C SER A 37 -6.69 -5.52 -8.52
N SER A 38 -5.90 -5.88 -9.53
CA SER A 38 -5.84 -5.20 -10.82
C SER A 38 -5.91 -6.20 -11.96
N VAL A 39 -6.47 -5.78 -13.09
CA VAL A 39 -6.44 -6.55 -14.35
C VAL A 39 -5.09 -6.45 -15.04
N ASP A 40 -4.27 -5.44 -14.69
CA ASP A 40 -2.95 -5.19 -15.26
C ASP A 40 -1.79 -5.85 -14.51
N GLY A 41 -2.09 -6.56 -13.41
CA GLY A 41 -1.13 -7.35 -12.66
C GLY A 41 -0.96 -6.91 -11.20
N ASP A 42 0.22 -7.19 -10.64
CA ASP A 42 0.50 -6.95 -9.23
C ASP A 42 0.56 -5.45 -8.90
N VAL A 43 -0.03 -5.09 -7.76
CA VAL A 43 0.00 -3.72 -7.22
C VAL A 43 1.11 -3.60 -6.18
N THR A 44 1.82 -2.48 -6.19
CA THR A 44 2.89 -2.19 -5.22
C THR A 44 2.73 -0.81 -4.60
N VAL A 45 3.16 -0.66 -3.36
CA VAL A 45 3.21 0.64 -2.68
C VAL A 45 4.49 1.38 -3.09
N VAL A 46 4.34 2.61 -3.56
CA VAL A 46 5.48 3.48 -3.92
C VAL A 46 5.75 4.50 -2.80
N ASN A 47 4.69 5.14 -2.32
CA ASN A 47 4.74 6.14 -1.25
C ASN A 47 3.51 6.01 -0.36
N PHE A 48 3.61 6.55 0.85
CA PHE A 48 2.50 6.70 1.78
C PHE A 48 2.62 8.02 2.52
N THR A 49 1.49 8.56 2.96
CA THR A 49 1.42 9.85 3.65
C THR A 49 0.91 9.69 5.07
N ILE A 50 1.55 10.37 6.02
CA ILE A 50 1.05 10.51 7.40
C ILE A 50 0.94 12.01 7.70
N GLY A 51 -0.29 12.49 7.89
CA GLY A 51 -0.53 13.93 8.02
C GLY A 51 -0.08 14.67 6.77
N ALA A 52 0.94 15.53 6.89
CA ALA A 52 1.51 16.30 5.78
C ALA A 52 2.81 15.69 5.20
N ASP A 53 3.37 14.66 5.85
CA ASP A 53 4.65 14.09 5.45
C ASP A 53 4.43 12.91 4.48
N THR A 54 5.29 12.83 3.46
CA THR A 54 5.29 11.73 2.49
C THR A 54 6.55 10.88 2.68
N TYR A 55 6.36 9.57 2.74
CA TYR A 55 7.40 8.57 2.93
C TYR A 55 7.44 7.65 1.72
N THR A 56 8.64 7.26 1.29
CA THR A 56 8.80 6.20 0.29
C THR A 56 8.58 4.84 0.98
N ALA A 57 7.98 3.88 0.28
CA ALA A 57 7.82 2.53 0.81
C ALA A 57 9.18 1.96 1.29
N GLY A 58 9.16 1.29 2.45
CA GLY A 58 10.33 0.79 3.17
C GLY A 58 10.96 1.81 4.14
N SER A 59 10.57 3.09 4.07
CA SER A 59 11.03 4.10 5.04
C SER A 59 10.30 3.97 6.37
N THR A 60 10.97 4.35 7.46
CA THR A 60 10.36 4.48 8.78
C THR A 60 9.75 5.86 8.96
N ALA A 61 8.45 5.92 9.24
CA ALA A 61 7.75 7.13 9.63
C ALA A 61 7.60 7.18 11.15
N THR A 62 8.12 8.23 11.79
CA THR A 62 8.02 8.42 13.24
C THR A 62 6.86 9.35 13.56
N ILE A 63 5.86 8.85 14.29
CA ILE A 63 4.73 9.62 14.76
C ILE A 63 5.00 10.03 16.21
N ALA A 64 5.24 11.32 16.43
CA ALA A 64 5.64 11.83 17.73
C ALA A 64 4.64 11.45 18.83
N ASN A 65 5.14 10.81 19.89
CA ASN A 65 4.36 10.32 21.03
C ASN A 65 3.33 9.22 20.69
N VAL A 66 3.43 8.56 19.52
CA VAL A 66 2.52 7.45 19.16
C VAL A 66 3.30 6.18 18.79
N GLY A 67 4.28 6.24 17.89
CA GLY A 67 5.00 5.05 17.45
C GLY A 67 5.73 5.23 16.12
N THR A 68 6.10 4.13 15.48
CA THR A 68 6.78 4.12 14.18
C THR A 68 6.07 3.22 13.19
N LEU A 69 5.78 3.71 11.99
CA LEU A 69 5.19 2.93 10.91
C LEU A 69 6.25 2.63 9.84
N VAL A 70 6.31 1.38 9.38
CA VAL A 70 7.00 0.99 8.15
C VAL A 70 5.99 0.30 7.25
N ILE A 71 5.89 0.72 5.99
CA ILE A 71 5.11 0.04 4.94
C ILE A 71 6.06 -0.33 3.79
N GLY A 72 6.22 -1.61 3.50
CA GLY A 72 7.02 -2.11 2.39
C GLY A 72 6.32 -1.96 1.04
N ALA A 73 7.10 -2.06 -0.06
CA ALA A 73 6.55 -1.97 -1.41
C ALA A 73 5.55 -3.10 -1.75
N ASN A 74 5.63 -4.22 -1.04
CA ASN A 74 4.69 -5.34 -1.11
C ASN A 74 3.44 -5.14 -0.24
N GLY A 75 3.22 -3.94 0.32
CA GLY A 75 2.08 -3.62 1.17
C GLY A 75 2.22 -4.04 2.63
N ALA A 76 3.18 -4.92 2.96
CA ALA A 76 3.37 -5.38 4.33
C ALA A 76 3.77 -4.23 5.25
N TYR A 77 3.12 -4.09 6.39
CA TYR A 77 3.42 -3.05 7.36
C TYR A 77 3.71 -3.58 8.75
N THR A 78 4.41 -2.77 9.53
CA THR A 78 4.57 -2.92 10.98
C THR A 78 4.42 -1.55 11.62
N PHE A 79 3.58 -1.48 12.65
CA PHE A 79 3.39 -0.32 13.51
C PHE A 79 3.68 -0.68 14.96
#